data_AF-A0A2M8TE16-F1
#
_entry.id   AF-A0A2M8TE16-F1
#
_cell.length_a   1.000
_cell.length_b   1.000
_cell.length_c   1.000
_cell.angle_alpha   90.00
_cell.angle_beta   90.00
_cell.angle_gamma   90.00
#
_symmetry.space_group_name_H-M   'P 1'
#
loop_
_entity.id
_entity.type
_entity.pdbx_description
1 polymer ?
#
loop_
_entity_poly.entity_id
_entity_poly.type
_entity_poly.pdbx_seq_one_letter_code
_entity_poly.pdbx_strand_id
1 'polypeptide(L)'
;MKIEFTDLINIMEINKIIYYGRKTMNSNDIDLVVVSDDFESMYDYKRLNVVKKYIRSKKKLDLICLTIKEFNELIDIRSKYFSNVMERGEILYERRK
;
A
#
# COMPACT_ATOMS: atom_id res chain seq x y z
N MET A 1 -12.42 8.04 7.39
CA MET A 1 -11.06 7.58 7.74
C MET A 1 -10.10 8.65 7.24
N LYS A 2 -9.19 9.20 8.07
CA LYS A 2 -8.25 10.25 7.62
C LYS A 2 -6.85 9.65 7.55
N ILE A 3 -6.37 9.43 6.32
CA ILE A 3 -4.99 9.02 6.02
C ILE A 3 -4.38 10.17 5.22
N GLU A 4 -3.23 10.66 5.66
CA GLU A 4 -2.48 11.70 4.97
C GLU A 4 -1.21 11.07 4.40
N PHE A 5 -1.07 11.14 3.07
CA PHE A 5 0.04 10.54 2.33
C PHE A 5 0.68 11.52 1.34
N THR A 6 0.37 12.82 1.45
CA THR A 6 0.91 13.87 0.56
C THR A 6 2.44 13.93 0.61
N ASP A 7 3.04 13.86 1.81
CA ASP A 7 4.50 13.84 1.96
C ASP A 7 5.11 12.62 1.26
N LEU A 8 4.45 11.45 1.35
CA LEU A 8 4.92 10.22 0.74
C LEU A 8 4.94 10.31 -0.79
N ILE A 9 3.87 10.80 -1.42
CA ILE A 9 3.79 10.93 -2.89
C ILE A 9 4.71 12.03 -3.44
N ASN A 10 5.10 13.00 -2.61
CA ASN A 10 6.01 14.07 -3.00
C ASN A 10 7.49 13.65 -2.91
N ILE A 11 7.81 12.72 -2.01
CA ILE A 11 9.20 12.29 -1.75
C ILE A 11 9.55 11.03 -2.54
N MET A 12 8.56 10.20 -2.88
CA MET A 12 8.76 8.91 -3.54
C MET A 12 7.99 8.80 -4.84
N GLU A 13 8.48 7.94 -5.73
CA GLU A 13 7.80 7.56 -6.97
C GLU A 13 6.67 6.56 -6.75
N ILE A 14 5.69 6.94 -5.92
CA ILE A 14 4.51 6.11 -5.67
C ILE A 14 3.72 5.94 -6.96
N ASN A 15 3.49 4.68 -7.37
CA ASN A 15 2.63 4.32 -8.49
C ASN A 15 1.18 4.21 -8.04
N LYS A 16 0.92 3.55 -6.90
CA LYS A 16 -0.43 3.27 -6.40
C LYS A 16 -0.50 3.15 -4.89
N ILE A 17 -1.59 3.62 -4.28
CA ILE A 17 -1.97 3.36 -2.89
C ILE A 17 -3.38 2.76 -2.87
N ILE A 18 -3.52 1.56 -2.33
CA ILE A 18 -4.77 0.83 -2.26
C ILE A 18 -5.13 0.61 -0.79
N TYR A 19 -6.34 1.00 -0.42
CA TYR A 19 -6.95 0.64 0.85
C TYR A 19 -7.88 -0.56 0.64
N TYR A 20 -7.67 -1.67 1.35
CA TYR A 20 -8.50 -2.87 1.17
C TYR A 20 -9.24 -3.33 2.42
N GLY A 21 -9.13 -2.55 3.51
CA GLY A 21 -10.05 -2.62 4.64
C GLY A 21 -10.04 -3.92 5.44
N ARG A 22 -10.84 -3.90 6.52
CA ARG A 22 -10.77 -4.88 7.62
C ARG A 22 -11.33 -6.24 7.20
N LYS A 23 -10.52 -7.30 7.36
CA LYS A 23 -10.99 -8.69 7.28
C LYS A 23 -12.07 -9.04 8.33
N THR A 24 -12.21 -8.25 9.40
CA THR A 24 -13.20 -8.46 10.48
C THR A 24 -13.78 -7.12 10.97
N MET A 25 -15.07 -7.07 11.32
CA MET A 25 -15.74 -5.83 11.76
C MET A 25 -15.06 -5.13 12.97
N ASN A 26 -14.19 -5.81 13.71
CA ASN A 26 -13.59 -5.34 14.96
C ASN A 26 -12.10 -4.97 14.92
N SER A 27 -11.34 -5.20 13.84
CA SER A 27 -9.90 -4.84 13.87
C SER A 27 -9.73 -3.32 13.78
N ASN A 28 -9.03 -2.65 14.70
CA ASN A 28 -8.87 -1.20 14.60
C ASN A 28 -7.89 -0.72 13.53
N ASP A 29 -7.31 -1.66 12.79
CA ASP A 29 -6.18 -1.45 11.89
C ASP A 29 -6.68 -1.11 10.46
N ILE A 30 -5.83 -0.40 9.73
CA ILE A 30 -6.04 -0.02 8.32
C ILE A 30 -5.00 -0.76 7.51
N ASP A 31 -5.48 -1.62 6.62
CA ASP A 31 -4.65 -2.37 5.70
C ASP A 31 -4.44 -1.58 4.40
N LEU A 32 -3.18 -1.29 4.05
CA LEU A 32 -2.80 -0.55 2.84
C LEU A 32 -1.79 -1.33 2.00
N VAL A 33 -1.95 -1.30 0.69
CA VAL A 33 -0.90 -1.65 -0.27
C VAL A 33 -0.34 -0.35 -0.83
N VAL A 34 0.98 -0.17 -0.74
CA VAL A 34 1.72 0.94 -1.34
C VAL A 34 2.63 0.34 -2.41
N VAL A 35 2.47 0.82 -3.64
CA VAL A 35 3.23 0.37 -4.80
C VAL A 35 4.17 1.49 -5.23
N SER A 36 5.47 1.23 -5.28
CA SER A 36 6.52 2.17 -5.68
C SER A 36 7.72 1.46 -6.28
N ASP A 37 8.23 1.95 -7.41
CA ASP A 37 9.47 1.44 -8.03
C ASP A 37 10.72 1.76 -7.19
N ASP A 38 10.67 2.80 -6.35
CA ASP A 38 11.74 3.13 -5.39
C ASP A 38 12.05 1.98 -4.42
N PHE A 39 11.14 1.02 -4.25
CA PHE A 39 11.32 -0.11 -3.36
C PHE A 39 12.24 -1.21 -3.90
N GLU A 40 12.60 -1.21 -5.19
CA GLU A 40 13.40 -2.27 -5.83
C GLU A 40 14.77 -2.48 -5.14
N SER A 41 15.35 -1.42 -4.60
CA SER A 41 16.65 -1.44 -3.91
C SER A 41 16.54 -1.50 -2.37
N MET A 42 15.34 -1.71 -1.84
CA MET A 42 15.07 -1.68 -0.41
C MET A 42 14.62 -3.04 0.13
N TYR A 43 15.19 -3.45 1.25
CA TYR A 43 14.65 -4.54 2.06
C TYR A 43 13.29 -4.17 2.66
N ASP A 44 12.44 -5.16 2.90
CA ASP A 44 11.06 -4.97 3.40
C ASP A 44 10.96 -4.07 4.62
N TYR A 45 11.81 -4.27 5.63
CA TYR A 45 11.80 -3.45 6.85
C TYR A 45 12.08 -1.96 6.54
N LYS A 46 12.95 -1.70 5.55
CA LYS A 46 13.30 -0.34 5.13
C LYS A 46 12.15 0.29 4.37
N ARG A 47 11.49 -0.46 3.46
CA ARG A 47 10.28 -0.03 2.76
C ARG A 47 9.20 0.43 3.77
N LEU A 48 8.92 -0.42 4.76
CA LEU A 48 7.97 -0.14 5.83
C LEU A 48 8.35 1.11 6.64
N ASN A 49 9.61 1.24 7.04
CA ASN A 49 10.09 2.39 7.81
C ASN A 49 9.96 3.71 7.03
N VAL A 50 10.28 3.70 5.73
CA VAL A 50 10.15 4.88 4.87
C VAL A 50 8.68 5.27 4.74
N VAL A 51 7.79 4.32 4.42
CA VAL A 51 6.36 4.62 4.29
C VAL A 51 5.79 5.14 5.61
N LYS A 52 6.08 4.47 6.74
CA LYS A 52 5.64 4.90 8.08
C LYS A 52 6.13 6.29 8.49
N LYS A 53 7.27 6.73 7.96
CA LYS A 53 7.82 8.07 8.23
C LYS A 53 6.96 9.17 7.58
N TYR A 54 6.35 8.89 6.43
CA TYR A 54 5.68 9.91 5.60
C TYR A 54 4.16 9.74 5.49
N ILE A 55 3.62 8.60 5.94
CA ILE A 55 2.19 8.39 6.04
C ILE A 55 1.69 8.69 7.46
N ARG A 56 0.60 9.43 7.59
CA ARG A 56 -0.01 9.77 8.88
C ARG A 56 -1.43 9.24 8.96
N SER A 57 -1.74 8.59 10.08
CA SER A 57 -3.07 8.06 10.37
C SER A 57 -3.31 8.06 11.88
N LYS A 58 -4.57 8.27 12.30
CA LYS A 58 -4.99 8.12 13.70
C LYS A 58 -5.15 6.64 14.12
N LYS A 59 -5.19 5.73 13.15
CA LYS A 59 -5.29 4.27 13.36
C LYS A 59 -3.99 3.60 12.96
N LYS A 60 -3.68 2.47 13.59
CA LYS A 60 -2.55 1.62 13.20
C LYS A 60 -2.69 1.22 11.73
N LEU A 61 -1.57 1.28 11.02
CA LEU A 61 -1.47 0.90 9.62
C LEU A 61 -0.72 -0.43 9.51
N ASP A 62 -1.36 -1.39 8.84
CA ASP A 62 -0.70 -2.59 8.36
C ASP A 62 -0.42 -2.37 6.87
N LEU A 63 0.87 -2.34 6.53
CA LEU A 63 1.36 -1.90 5.24
C LEU A 63 1.95 -3.08 4.50
N ILE A 64 1.63 -3.18 3.21
CA ILE A 64 2.32 -4.03 2.25
C ILE A 64 2.97 -3.10 1.23
N CYS A 65 4.29 -3.17 1.12
CA CYS A 65 5.07 -2.28 0.25
C CYS A 65 5.67 -3.11 -0.89
N LEU A 66 5.24 -2.84 -2.12
CA LEU A 66 5.60 -3.63 -3.29
C LEU A 66 6.19 -2.78 -4.40
N THR A 67 7.10 -3.35 -5.17
CA THR A 67 7.46 -2.79 -6.47
C THR A 67 6.32 -3.01 -7.47
N ILE A 68 6.31 -2.27 -8.58
CA ILE A 68 5.29 -2.52 -9.61
C ILE A 68 5.37 -3.94 -10.16
N LYS A 69 6.57 -4.49 -10.24
CA LYS A 69 6.84 -5.85 -10.69
C LYS A 69 6.23 -6.87 -9.73
N GLU A 70 6.55 -6.78 -8.45
CA GLU A 70 6.01 -7.67 -7.41
C GLU A 70 4.47 -7.59 -7.36
N PHE A 71 3.91 -6.38 -7.49
CA PHE A 71 2.46 -6.17 -7.51
C PHE A 71 1.79 -6.88 -8.71
N ASN A 72 2.35 -6.73 -9.91
CA ASN A 72 1.82 -7.38 -11.11
C ASN A 72 1.94 -8.91 -11.01
N GLU A 73 3.08 -9.42 -10.55
CA GLU A 73 3.28 -10.87 -10.34
C GLU A 73 2.23 -11.45 -9.39
N LEU A 74 1.90 -10.74 -8.31
CA LEU A 74 0.90 -11.17 -7.32
C LEU A 74 -0.54 -11.16 -7.86
N ILE A 75 -0.83 -10.24 -8.79
CA ILE A 75 -2.10 -10.23 -9.52
C ILE A 75 -2.16 -11.41 -10.49
N ASP A 76 -1.09 -11.63 -11.25
CA ASP A 76 -1.04 -12.65 -12.30
C ASP A 76 -1.19 -14.06 -11.75
N ILE A 77 -0.55 -14.36 -10.62
CA ILE A 77 -0.70 -15.68 -9.95
C ILE A 77 -2.06 -15.86 -9.25
N ARG A 78 -2.96 -14.86 -9.33
CA ARG A 78 -4.29 -14.84 -8.69
C ARG A 78 -4.23 -15.28 -7.23
N SER A 79 -3.24 -14.78 -6.49
CA SER A 79 -3.14 -15.06 -5.06
C SER A 79 -4.48 -14.71 -4.42
N LYS A 80 -5.10 -15.65 -3.70
CA LYS A 80 -6.41 -15.44 -3.03
C LYS A 80 -6.44 -14.15 -2.21
N TYR A 81 -5.28 -13.75 -1.68
CA TYR A 81 -5.13 -12.50 -0.97
C TYR A 81 -5.23 -11.28 -1.89
N PHE A 82 -4.45 -11.22 -2.97
CA PHE A 82 -4.46 -10.09 -3.91
C PHE A 82 -5.73 -10.01 -4.74
N SER A 83 -6.38 -11.13 -5.06
CA SER A 83 -7.71 -11.09 -5.67
C SER A 83 -8.72 -10.32 -4.81
N ASN A 84 -8.68 -10.51 -3.48
CA ASN A 84 -9.54 -9.74 -2.56
C ASN A 84 -9.15 -8.26 -2.51
N VAL A 85 -7.84 -7.94 -2.54
CA VAL A 85 -7.35 -6.56 -2.61
C VAL A 85 -7.84 -5.88 -3.89
N MET A 86 -7.86 -6.58 -5.03
CA MET A 86 -8.31 -6.03 -6.31
C MET A 86 -9.84 -5.92 -6.40
N GLU A 87 -10.58 -6.89 -5.84
CA GLU A 87 -12.05 -6.89 -5.88
C GLU A 87 -12.68 -5.89 -4.89
N ARG A 88 -12.04 -5.67 -3.74
CA ARG A 88 -12.61 -4.87 -2.63
C ARG A 88 -11.80 -3.64 -2.28
N GLY A 89 -10.62 -3.48 -2.86
CA GLY A 89 -9.73 -2.37 -2.60
C GLY A 89 -10.22 -1.07 -3.22
N GLU A 90 -10.23 -0.02 -2.41
CA GLU A 90 -10.38 1.36 -2.83
C GLU A 90 -9.01 1.93 -3.21
N ILE A 91 -8.88 2.41 -4.44
CA ILE A 91 -7.67 3.12 -4.88
C ILE A 91 -7.72 4.53 -4.27
N LEU A 92 -6.82 4.81 -3.32
CA LEU A 92 -6.68 6.12 -2.70
C LEU A 92 -5.82 7.06 -3.56
N TYR A 93 -4.88 6.48 -4.31
CA TYR A 93 -3.99 7.20 -5.20
C TYR A 93 -3.52 6.30 -6.34
N GLU A 94 -3.49 6.84 -7.55
CA GLU A 94 -2.88 6.23 -8.72
C GLU A 94 -2.20 7.32 -9.55
N ARG A 95 -0.90 7.14 -9.80
CA ARG A 95 -0.13 8.05 -10.63
C ARG A 95 -0.57 7.87 -12.08
N ARG A 96 -1.17 8.91 -12.67
CA ARG A 96 -1.43 8.93 -14.12
C ARG A 96 -0.10 9.13 -14.83
N LYS A 97 0.22 8.22 -15.76
CA LYS A 97 1.33 8.38 -16.71
C LYS A 97 0.95 9.39 -17.78
#